data_AF-A0A644YCG2-F1
#
_entry.id   AF-A0A644YCG2-F1
#
_cell.length_a   1.000
_cell.length_b   1.000
_cell.length_c   1.000
_cell.angle_alpha   90.00
_cell.angle_beta   90.00
_cell.angle_gamma   90.00
#
_symmetry.space_group_name_H-M   'P 1'
#
loop_
_entity.id
_entity.type
_entity.pdbx_description
1 polymer ?
#
loop_
_entity_poly.entity_id
_entity_poly.type
_entity_poly.pdbx_seq_one_letter_code
_entity_poly.pdbx_strand_id
1 'polypeptide(L)' 'MMDNGISSAMAFGALLRDNPEAARIYDTCTPQEKQRLLLRIESTPEEQMADLVSSLHIGL' A
#
# COMPACT_ATOMS: atom_id res chain seq x y z
N MET A 1 -6.87 -7.65 18.33
CA MET A 1 -7.38 -7.77 16.94
C MET A 1 -7.36 -6.43 16.19
N MET A 2 -6.84 -5.35 16.80
CA MET A 2 -6.63 -4.03 16.18
C MET A 2 -5.20 -3.85 15.63
N ASP A 3 -4.37 -4.89 15.74
CA ASP A 3 -2.93 -4.84 15.47
C ASP A 3 -2.58 -5.04 14.00
N ASN A 4 -3.46 -5.72 13.23
CA ASN A 4 -3.18 -6.07 11.85
C ASN A 4 -3.20 -4.85 10.92
N GLY A 5 -4.19 -3.95 11.07
CA GLY A 5 -4.30 -2.75 10.23
C GLY A 5 -3.14 -1.78 10.42
N ILE A 6 -2.65 -1.62 11.65
CA ILE A 6 -1.50 -0.75 11.96
C ILE A 6 -0.21 -1.38 11.40
N SER A 7 -0.02 -2.68 11.58
CA SER A 7 1.17 -3.40 11.06
C SER A 7 1.22 -3.36 9.54
N SER A 8 0.09 -3.63 8.87
CA SER A 8 -0.04 -3.54 7.41
C SER A 8 0.21 -2.11 6.89
N ALA A 9 -0.30 -1.08 7.56
CA ALA A 9 -0.03 0.31 7.18
C ALA A 9 1.45 0.70 7.35
N MET A 10 2.11 0.22 8.42
CA MET A 10 3.54 0.42 8.62
C MET A 10 4.37 -0.29 7.56
N ALA A 11 4.05 -1.55 7.26
CA ALA A 11 4.73 -2.33 6.23
C ALA A 11 4.56 -1.68 4.84
N PHE A 12 3.35 -1.21 4.51
CA PHE A 12 3.09 -0.48 3.28
C PHE A 12 3.94 0.79 3.19
N GLY A 13 3.97 1.61 4.24
CA GLY A 13 4.77 2.83 4.29
C GLY A 13 6.27 2.59 4.18
N ALA A 14 6.78 1.50 4.78
CA ALA A 14 8.17 1.09 4.66
C ALA A 14 8.52 0.69 3.22
N LEU A 15 7.68 -0.14 2.60
CA LEU A 15 7.87 -0.59 1.21
C LEU A 15 7.78 0.56 0.19
N LEU A 16 6.91 1.56 0.43
CA LEU A 16 6.89 2.76 -0.40
C LEU A 16 8.19 3.57 -0.28
N ARG A 17 8.77 3.65 0.92
CA ARG A 17 10.04 4.37 1.13
C ARG A 17 11.21 3.69 0.40
N ASP A 18 11.21 2.36 0.39
CA ASP A 18 12.24 1.56 -0.28
C ASP A 18 12.03 1.48 -1.79
N ASN A 19 10.82 1.82 -2.29
CA ASN A 19 10.49 1.87 -3.71
C ASN A 19 10.01 3.28 -4.14
N PRO A 20 10.94 4.14 -4.60
CA PRO A 20 10.62 5.51 -5.04
C PRO A 20 9.66 5.59 -6.23
N GLU A 21 9.56 4.54 -7.04
CA GLU A 21 8.62 4.49 -8.15
C GLU A 21 7.19 4.25 -7.66
N ALA A 22 7.00 3.25 -6.80
CA ALA A 22 5.72 2.99 -6.15
C ALA A 22 5.24 4.21 -5.33
N ALA A 23 6.17 4.91 -4.65
CA ALA A 23 5.85 6.15 -3.94
C ALA A 23 5.33 7.24 -4.88
N ARG A 24 5.96 7.43 -6.04
CA ARG A 24 5.49 8.40 -7.06
C ARG A 24 4.11 8.03 -7.59
N ILE A 25 3.86 6.75 -7.87
CA ILE A 25 2.54 6.28 -8.33
C ILE A 25 1.49 6.54 -7.24
N TYR A 26 1.78 6.18 -6.00
CA TYR A 26 0.93 6.47 -4.86
C TYR A 26 0.62 7.97 -4.73
N ASP A 27 1.62 8.84 -4.89
CA ASP A 27 1.43 10.29 -4.82
C ASP A 27 0.50 10.81 -5.92
N THR A 28 0.57 10.23 -7.13
CA THR A 28 -0.28 10.60 -8.27
C THR A 28 -1.72 10.05 -8.18
N CYS A 29 -1.99 9.11 -7.27
CA CYS A 29 -3.33 8.56 -7.09
C CYS A 29 -4.32 9.65 -6.67
N THR A 30 -5.51 9.60 -7.28
CA THR A 30 -6.66 10.40 -6.86
C THR A 30 -7.09 10.05 -5.43
N PRO A 31 -7.83 10.92 -4.73
CA PRO A 31 -8.37 10.62 -3.41
C PRO A 31 -9.17 9.30 -3.36
N GLN A 32 -9.92 9.01 -4.43
CA GLN A 32 -10.74 7.79 -4.56
C GLN A 32 -9.86 6.53 -4.71
N GLU A 33 -8.77 6.62 -5.48
CA GLU A 33 -7.79 5.53 -5.60
C GLU A 33 -7.06 5.30 -4.28
N LYS A 34 -6.64 6.37 -3.59
CA LYS A 34 -6.03 6.27 -2.27
C LYS A 34 -6.97 5.62 -1.26
N GLN A 35 -8.26 5.97 -1.28
CA GLN A 35 -9.25 5.35 -0.40
C GLN A 35 -9.40 3.85 -0.68
N ARG A 36 -9.49 3.44 -1.95
CA ARG A 36 -9.53 2.02 -2.34
C ARG A 36 -8.26 1.28 -1.91
N LEU A 37 -7.10 1.94 -2.02
CA LEU A 37 -5.83 1.37 -1.61
C LEU A 37 -5.76 1.17 -0.09
N LEU A 38 -6.20 2.15 0.70
CA LEU A 38 -6.23 2.06 2.16
C LEU A 38 -7.11 0.90 2.65
N LEU A 39 -8.29 0.70 2.03
CA LEU A 39 -9.14 -0.45 2.32
C LEU A 39 -8.48 -1.79 1.95
N ARG A 40 -7.73 -1.82 0.84
CA ARG A 40 -6.92 -2.99 0.46
C ARG A 40 -5.81 -3.24 1.46
N ILE A 41 -5.08 -2.22 1.90
CA ILE A 41 -4.00 -2.32 2.89
C ILE A 41 -4.53 -2.90 4.21
N GLU A 42 -5.68 -2.42 4.70
CA GLU A 42 -6.30 -2.92 5.93
C GLU A 42 -6.70 -4.41 5.82
N SER A 43 -7.11 -4.84 4.63
CA SER A 43 -7.51 -6.22 4.34
C SER A 43 -6.35 -7.12 3.93
N THR A 44 -5.15 -6.57 3.69
CA THR A 44 -3.97 -7.30 3.22
C THR A 44 -3.06 -7.62 4.39
N PRO A 45 -2.75 -8.90 4.65
CA PRO A 45 -1.74 -9.28 5.63
C PRO A 45 -0.37 -8.71 5.27
N GLU A 46 0.44 -8.37 6.27
CA GLU A 46 1.79 -7.82 6.10
C GLU A 46 2.66 -8.64 5.12
N GLU A 47 2.57 -9.97 5.20
CA GLU A 47 3.31 -10.92 4.34
C GLU A 47 3.02 -10.74 2.84
N GLN A 48 1.84 -10.20 2.48
CA GLN A 48 1.41 -9.98 1.09
C GLN A 48 1.55 -8.51 0.66
N MET A 49 2.08 -7.65 1.53
CA MET A 49 2.17 -6.21 1.27
C MET A 49 3.17 -5.88 0.15
N ALA A 50 4.24 -6.66 0.02
CA ALA A 50 5.21 -6.51 -1.07
C ALA A 50 4.58 -6.74 -2.45
N ASP A 51 3.68 -7.71 -2.56
CA ASP A 51 2.94 -7.98 -3.80
C ASP A 51 1.96 -6.85 -4.11
N LEU A 52 1.28 -6.31 -3.07
CA LEU A 52 0.41 -5.15 -3.23
C LEU A 52 1.17 -3.93 -3.76
N VAL A 53 2.32 -3.61 -3.18
CA VAL A 53 3.17 -2.49 -3.63
C VAL A 53 3.72 -2.75 -5.03
N SER A 54 4.09 -4.00 -5.34
CA SER A 54 4.52 -4.39 -6.69
C SER A 54 3.41 -4.19 -7.72
N SER A 55 2.14 -4.44 -7.35
CA SER A 55 0.99 -4.24 -8.24
C SER A 55 0.73 -2.77 -8.61
N LEU A 56 1.22 -1.81 -7.81
CA LEU A 56 1.11 -0.38 -8.13
C LEU A 56 1.79 -0.03 -9.46
N HIS A 57 2.88 -0.74 -9.82
CA HIS A 57 3.60 -0.52 -11.08
C HIS A 57 2.80 -0.93 -12.33
N ILE A 58 1.79 -1.80 -12.17
CA ILE A 58 1.04 -2.39 -13.30
C ILE A 58 -0.20 -1.56 -13.64
N GLY A 59 -0.53 -0.55 -12.83
CA GLY A 59 -1.75 0.26 -12.93
C GLY A 59 -2.84 -0.27 -11.99
N LEU A 60 -3.45 0.65 -11.23
CA LEU A 60 -4.48 0.37 -10.23
C LEU A 60 -5.85 0.03 -10.82
#